data_AF-A0A4P6M2W7-F1
#
_entry.id   AF-A0A4P6M2W7-F1
#
_cell.length_a   1.000
_cell.length_b   1.000
_cell.length_c   1.000
_cell.angle_alpha   90.00
_cell.angle_beta   90.00
_cell.angle_gamma   90.00
#
_symmetry.space_group_name_H-M   'P 1'
#
loop_
_entity.id
_entity.type
_entity.pdbx_description
1 polymer ?
#
loop_
_entity_poly.entity_id
_entity_poly.type
_entity_poly.pdbx_seq_one_letter_code
_entity_poly.pdbx_strand_id
1 'polypeptide(L)'
;MESDNNDAVLKTETINNETWYYIETEDQLRSIAYNDETLARNYIQQPDIELTSEWITIGDDEHPFTGTYNGNGYTISRLCYPVGEKKYTGLFEYSKGGEMYNNTLLSPDTFYPRLLKFKLVYQTCQNMCLRRKLLACRSAFLCSGRIILHYIGYLINALHHLGD
;
A
#
# COMPACT_ATOMS: atom_id res chain seq x y z
N MET A 1 -5.12 -3.97 -39.34
CA MET A 1 -4.90 -4.83 -38.17
C MET A 1 -3.44 -4.67 -37.81
N GLU A 2 -3.17 -3.70 -36.95
CA GLU A 2 -1.88 -3.54 -36.32
C GLU A 2 -2.23 -3.64 -34.83
N SER A 3 -1.96 -4.81 -34.27
CA SER A 3 -2.14 -5.03 -32.84
C SER A 3 -1.06 -4.21 -32.17
N ASP A 4 -1.45 -3.12 -31.51
CA ASP A 4 -0.60 -2.35 -30.63
C ASP A 4 -0.07 -3.28 -29.53
N ASN A 5 1.10 -3.88 -29.78
CA ASN A 5 1.91 -4.57 -28.81
C ASN A 5 2.42 -3.52 -27.82
N ASN A 6 1.59 -3.17 -26.83
CA ASN A 6 2.06 -2.62 -25.57
C ASN A 6 2.69 -3.73 -24.71
N ASP A 7 3.54 -4.56 -25.33
CA ASP A 7 4.45 -5.42 -24.60
C ASP A 7 5.52 -4.47 -24.06
N ALA A 8 5.36 -4.04 -22.81
CA ALA A 8 6.29 -3.13 -22.16
C ALA A 8 7.65 -3.82 -22.11
N VAL A 9 8.51 -3.52 -23.10
CA VAL A 9 9.83 -4.12 -23.22
C VAL A 9 10.60 -3.82 -21.95
N LEU A 10 10.76 -4.85 -21.11
CA LEU A 10 11.53 -4.75 -19.88
C LEU A 10 13.00 -4.54 -20.24
N LYS A 11 13.64 -3.58 -19.60
CA LYS A 11 15.10 -3.46 -19.65
C LYS A 11 15.71 -4.73 -19.07
N THR A 12 16.78 -5.22 -19.67
CA THR A 12 17.46 -6.45 -19.23
C THR A 12 18.95 -6.26 -18.99
N GLU A 13 19.51 -7.15 -18.19
CA GLU A 13 20.95 -7.28 -17.96
C GLU A 13 21.34 -8.75 -17.79
N THR A 14 22.54 -9.12 -18.24
CA THR A 14 23.08 -10.46 -18.01
C THR A 14 24.02 -10.43 -16.81
N ILE A 15 23.67 -11.17 -15.76
CA ILE A 15 24.47 -11.31 -14.54
C ILE A 15 24.74 -12.80 -14.35
N ASN A 16 26.02 -13.19 -14.24
CA ASN A 16 26.43 -14.59 -14.06
C ASN A 16 25.83 -15.57 -15.09
N ASN A 17 25.72 -15.13 -16.36
CA ASN A 17 25.15 -15.91 -17.47
C ASN A 17 23.62 -16.16 -17.36
N GLU A 18 22.92 -15.39 -16.54
CA GLU A 18 21.46 -15.38 -16.45
C GLU A 18 20.91 -14.02 -16.86
N THR A 19 19.72 -14.00 -17.46
CA THR A 19 19.04 -12.77 -17.87
C THR A 19 18.16 -12.26 -16.73
N TRP A 20 18.38 -11.01 -16.35
CA TRP A 20 17.61 -10.29 -15.35
C TRP A 20 16.76 -9.21 -16.00
N TYR A 21 15.53 -9.08 -15.56
CA TYR A 21 14.54 -8.11 -16.06
C TYR A 21 14.31 -7.04 -15.00
N TYR A 22 14.48 -5.78 -15.39
CA TYR A 22 14.24 -4.64 -14.51
C TYR A 22 12.74 -4.38 -14.37
N ILE A 23 12.30 -4.19 -13.12
CA ILE A 23 10.95 -3.76 -12.77
C ILE A 23 11.03 -2.34 -12.23
N GLU A 24 10.57 -1.40 -13.06
CA GLU A 24 10.64 0.04 -12.83
C GLU A 24 9.24 0.66 -12.59
N THR A 25 8.16 -0.05 -12.94
CA THR A 25 6.78 0.44 -12.81
C THR A 25 5.83 -0.60 -12.21
N GLU A 26 4.68 -0.14 -11.73
CA GLU A 26 3.59 -1.01 -11.25
C GLU A 26 3.11 -1.98 -12.35
N ASP A 27 2.99 -1.52 -13.59
CA ASP A 27 2.53 -2.37 -14.70
C ASP A 27 3.53 -3.48 -15.02
N GLN A 28 4.83 -3.18 -14.97
CA GLN A 28 5.89 -4.17 -15.14
C GLN A 28 5.89 -5.17 -13.98
N LEU A 29 5.64 -4.72 -12.75
CA LEU A 29 5.52 -5.61 -11.61
C LEU A 29 4.33 -6.57 -11.75
N ARG A 30 3.20 -6.06 -12.26
CA ARG A 30 1.99 -6.86 -12.51
C ARG A 30 2.18 -7.86 -13.66
N SER A 31 2.99 -7.54 -14.66
CA SER A 31 3.22 -8.43 -15.80
C SER A 31 3.96 -9.74 -15.44
N ILE A 32 4.58 -9.82 -14.26
CA ILE A 32 5.20 -11.06 -13.77
C ILE A 32 4.16 -12.19 -13.68
N ALA A 33 2.91 -11.88 -13.32
CA ALA A 33 1.83 -12.85 -13.20
C ALA A 33 1.16 -13.23 -14.54
N TYR A 34 1.71 -12.84 -15.68
CA TYR A 34 1.05 -13.00 -16.98
C TYR A 34 0.97 -14.46 -17.44
N ASN A 35 2.07 -15.22 -17.38
CA ASN A 35 2.12 -16.63 -17.76
C ASN A 35 3.30 -17.36 -17.10
N ASP A 36 3.41 -18.68 -17.33
CA ASP A 36 4.48 -19.51 -16.79
C ASP A 36 5.89 -19.05 -17.19
N GLU A 37 6.05 -18.51 -18.41
CA GLU A 37 7.33 -18.01 -18.87
C GLU A 37 7.77 -16.76 -18.11
N THR A 38 6.84 -15.88 -17.73
CA THR A 38 7.15 -14.72 -16.89
C THR A 38 7.38 -15.15 -15.44
N LEU A 39 6.62 -16.12 -14.93
CA LEU A 39 6.78 -16.65 -13.56
C LEU A 39 8.12 -17.37 -13.31
N ALA A 40 8.83 -17.76 -14.37
CA ALA A 40 10.15 -18.43 -14.30
C ALA A 40 11.35 -17.48 -14.46
N ARG A 41 11.14 -16.18 -14.71
CA ARG A 41 12.23 -15.21 -14.98
C ARG A 41 12.85 -14.64 -13.71
N ASN A 42 14.05 -14.08 -13.87
CA ASN A 42 14.75 -13.36 -12.82
C ASN A 42 14.49 -11.85 -12.92
N TYR A 43 14.13 -11.22 -11.81
CA TYR A 43 13.71 -9.84 -11.74
C TYR A 43 14.52 -9.05 -10.73
N ILE A 44 14.83 -7.80 -11.09
CA ILE A 44 15.43 -6.82 -10.18
C ILE A 44 14.57 -5.56 -10.14
N GLN A 45 14.14 -5.15 -8.95
CA GLN A 45 13.36 -3.92 -8.79
C GLN A 45 14.30 -2.70 -8.81
N GLN A 46 13.89 -1.65 -9.53
CA GLN A 46 14.48 -0.32 -9.48
C GLN A 46 13.53 0.65 -10.20
N PRO A 47 12.77 1.54 -9.54
CA PRO A 47 12.97 2.10 -8.20
C PRO A 47 11.91 1.63 -7.18
N ASP A 48 11.60 2.44 -6.16
CA ASP A 48 10.42 2.27 -5.32
C ASP A 48 9.14 2.28 -6.18
N ILE A 49 8.19 1.40 -5.85
CA ILE A 49 6.93 1.26 -6.58
C ILE A 49 5.78 1.55 -5.62
N GLU A 50 4.90 2.46 -6.02
CA GLU A 50 3.66 2.77 -5.31
C GLU A 50 2.50 2.11 -6.04
N LEU A 51 1.80 1.19 -5.37
CA LEU A 51 0.63 0.53 -5.96
C LEU A 51 -0.58 1.48 -5.95
N THR A 52 -1.16 1.68 -7.11
CA THR A 52 -2.30 2.59 -7.31
C THR A 52 -3.65 1.91 -7.14
N SER A 53 -3.68 0.58 -7.23
CA SER A 53 -4.90 -0.23 -7.15
C SER A 53 -4.70 -1.49 -6.31
N GLU A 54 -5.80 -2.20 -6.07
CA GLU A 54 -5.79 -3.47 -5.34
C GLU A 54 -4.79 -4.46 -5.96
N TRP A 55 -4.11 -5.19 -5.09
CA TRP A 55 -3.09 -6.16 -5.47
C TRP A 55 -3.71 -7.51 -5.76
N ILE A 56 -3.30 -8.06 -6.90
CA ILE A 56 -3.52 -9.46 -7.28
C ILE A 56 -2.18 -10.16 -7.10
N THR A 57 -2.19 -11.25 -6.36
CA THR A 57 -1.01 -12.03 -6.01
C THR A 57 -0.34 -12.62 -7.26
N ILE A 58 0.99 -12.70 -7.24
CA ILE A 58 1.77 -13.32 -8.30
C ILE A 58 1.92 -14.82 -8.01
N GLY A 59 1.59 -15.64 -9.01
CA GLY A 59 1.67 -17.10 -8.96
C GLY A 59 0.62 -17.73 -8.04
N ASP A 60 0.20 -18.94 -8.38
CA ASP A 60 -0.78 -19.75 -7.64
C ASP A 60 -0.38 -21.23 -7.60
N ASP A 61 -1.22 -22.09 -7.03
CA ASP A 61 -0.92 -23.53 -6.90
C ASP A 61 -0.82 -24.25 -8.25
N GLU A 62 -1.51 -23.74 -9.29
CA GLU A 62 -1.47 -24.28 -10.65
C GLU A 62 -0.23 -23.75 -11.41
N HIS A 63 0.07 -22.46 -11.23
CA HIS A 63 1.15 -21.73 -11.89
C HIS A 63 2.05 -21.05 -10.82
N PRO A 64 2.93 -21.82 -10.15
CA PRO A 64 3.82 -21.29 -9.13
C PRO A 64 4.82 -20.29 -9.70
N PHE A 65 5.16 -19.26 -8.91
CA PHE A 65 6.39 -18.51 -9.18
C PHE A 65 7.61 -19.41 -8.96
N THR A 66 8.50 -19.49 -9.97
CA THR A 66 9.70 -20.36 -9.95
C THR A 66 10.99 -19.61 -10.23
N GLY A 67 10.90 -18.34 -10.63
CA GLY A 67 12.04 -17.48 -10.89
C GLY A 67 12.64 -16.86 -9.64
N THR A 68 13.35 -15.75 -9.83
CA THR A 68 13.98 -14.99 -8.75
C THR A 68 13.47 -13.56 -8.73
N TYR A 69 13.12 -13.04 -7.56
CA TYR A 69 12.74 -11.63 -7.38
C TYR A 69 13.65 -10.96 -6.34
N ASN A 70 14.51 -10.06 -6.82
CA ASN A 70 15.39 -9.23 -6.00
C ASN A 70 14.80 -7.81 -5.89
N GLY A 71 14.28 -7.47 -4.71
CA GLY A 71 13.74 -6.13 -4.45
C GLY A 71 14.80 -5.03 -4.41
N ASN A 72 16.09 -5.40 -4.42
CA ASN A 72 17.22 -4.47 -4.53
C ASN A 72 17.22 -3.34 -3.46
N GLY A 73 16.57 -3.59 -2.33
CA GLY A 73 16.42 -2.62 -1.24
C GLY A 73 15.32 -1.57 -1.45
N TYR A 74 14.62 -1.60 -2.58
CA TYR A 74 13.47 -0.73 -2.86
C TYR A 74 12.20 -1.25 -2.19
N THR A 75 11.22 -0.36 -2.10
CA THR A 75 9.95 -0.57 -1.42
C THR A 75 8.81 -0.70 -2.42
N ILE A 76 7.91 -1.66 -2.19
CA ILE A 76 6.58 -1.69 -2.79
C ILE A 76 5.58 -1.22 -1.74
N SER A 77 4.93 -0.09 -2.00
CA SER A 77 4.04 0.57 -1.06
C SER A 77 2.57 0.50 -1.48
N ARG A 78 1.69 0.76 -0.51
CA ARG A 78 0.22 0.71 -0.65
C ARG A 78 -0.31 -0.66 -1.05
N LEU A 79 0.35 -1.73 -0.59
CA LEU A 79 -0.11 -3.09 -0.77
C LEU A 79 -1.45 -3.32 -0.06
N CYS A 80 -2.53 -3.28 -0.82
CA CYS A 80 -3.90 -3.55 -0.38
C CYS A 80 -4.50 -4.69 -1.19
N TYR A 81 -5.52 -5.36 -0.64
CA TYR A 81 -6.17 -6.50 -1.29
C TYR A 81 -7.66 -6.23 -1.46
N PRO A 82 -8.31 -6.85 -2.46
CA PRO A 82 -9.75 -6.81 -2.59
C PRO A 82 -10.44 -7.28 -1.30
N VAL A 83 -11.52 -6.59 -0.93
CA VAL A 83 -12.29 -6.90 0.29
C VAL A 83 -13.01 -8.25 0.14
N GLY A 84 -12.65 -9.23 0.96
CA GLY A 84 -13.24 -10.58 0.97
C GLY A 84 -12.41 -11.58 1.78
N GLU A 85 -12.83 -12.86 1.81
CA GLU A 85 -12.11 -13.95 2.48
C GLU A 85 -10.89 -14.40 1.65
N LYS A 86 -9.91 -13.53 1.46
CA LYS A 86 -8.61 -13.98 0.94
C LYS A 86 -7.83 -14.68 2.05
N LYS A 87 -7.48 -15.94 1.82
CA LYS A 87 -6.66 -16.76 2.72
C LYS A 87 -5.16 -16.45 2.61
N TYR A 88 -4.74 -15.82 1.51
CA TYR A 88 -3.35 -15.52 1.20
C TYR A 88 -3.14 -14.03 1.03
N THR A 89 -2.18 -13.49 1.77
CA THR A 89 -1.72 -12.11 1.70
C THR A 89 -0.23 -12.11 1.44
N GLY A 90 0.22 -11.40 0.41
CA GLY A 90 1.62 -11.23 0.06
C GLY A 90 1.76 -10.57 -1.31
N LEU A 91 2.99 -10.43 -1.78
CA LEU A 91 3.25 -10.08 -3.18
C LEU A 91 3.01 -11.31 -4.08
N PHE A 92 3.42 -12.48 -3.60
CA PHE A 92 3.25 -13.78 -4.24
C PHE A 92 2.29 -14.65 -3.42
N GLU A 93 1.42 -15.41 -4.07
CA GLU A 93 0.53 -16.35 -3.39
C GLU A 93 1.18 -17.73 -3.25
N TYR A 94 1.81 -18.23 -4.31
CA TYR A 94 2.56 -19.48 -4.24
C TYR A 94 3.87 -19.43 -5.04
N SER A 95 4.92 -19.99 -4.44
CA SER A 95 6.25 -20.13 -5.03
C SER A 95 6.73 -21.56 -4.85
N LYS A 96 7.34 -22.12 -5.89
CA LYS A 96 7.92 -23.46 -5.89
C LYS A 96 9.37 -23.43 -6.33
N GLY A 97 10.28 -23.34 -5.36
CA GLY A 97 11.71 -23.22 -5.63
C GLY A 97 12.14 -21.85 -6.16
N GLY A 98 11.22 -20.88 -6.24
CA GLY A 98 11.55 -19.50 -6.57
C GLY A 98 12.16 -18.77 -5.36
N GLU A 99 13.06 -17.84 -5.64
CA GLU A 99 13.81 -17.08 -4.63
C GLU A 99 13.33 -15.63 -4.55
N MET A 100 13.15 -15.11 -3.34
CA MET A 100 12.66 -13.75 -3.11
C MET A 100 13.48 -13.11 -2.00
N TYR A 101 14.20 -12.03 -2.30
CA TYR A 101 15.06 -11.38 -1.30
C TYR A 101 15.14 -9.87 -1.51
N ASN A 102 15.58 -9.16 -0.47
CA ASN A 102 15.70 -7.69 -0.44
C ASN A 102 14.39 -6.92 -0.74
N ASN A 103 13.26 -7.51 -0.37
CA ASN A 103 11.94 -6.94 -0.61
C ASN A 103 11.43 -6.20 0.64
N THR A 104 10.96 -4.96 0.45
CA THR A 104 10.25 -4.21 1.50
C THR A 104 8.82 -3.96 1.06
N LEU A 105 7.83 -4.44 1.82
CA LEU A 105 6.40 -4.27 1.53
C LEU A 105 5.75 -3.36 2.58
N LEU A 106 5.03 -2.33 2.13
CA LEU A 106 4.26 -1.45 3.01
C LEU A 106 2.78 -1.49 2.63
N SER A 107 1.95 -2.04 3.53
CA SER A 107 0.50 -1.91 3.45
C SER A 107 0.05 -0.49 3.85
N PRO A 108 -1.11 0.01 3.36
CA PRO A 108 -1.62 1.34 3.69
C PRO A 108 -1.82 1.61 5.20
N ASP A 109 -1.84 0.57 6.03
CA ASP A 109 -2.11 0.64 7.47
C ASP A 109 -0.87 0.79 8.37
N THR A 110 0.34 0.79 7.83
CA THR A 110 1.55 1.03 8.63
C THR A 110 1.67 2.48 9.13
N PHE A 111 0.75 3.37 8.74
CA PHE A 111 0.63 4.75 9.26
C PHE A 111 -0.62 5.00 10.13
N TYR A 112 -1.30 3.97 10.64
CA TYR A 112 -2.41 4.11 11.60
C TYR A 112 -2.23 3.52 13.01
N PRO A 113 -1.03 3.40 13.64
CA PRO A 113 -0.98 3.07 15.06
C PRO A 113 -1.19 4.27 16.00
N ARG A 114 -1.56 5.48 15.52
CA ARG A 114 -1.70 6.66 16.40
C ARG A 114 -3.04 7.43 16.32
N LEU A 115 -3.75 7.44 15.20
CA LEU A 115 -4.99 8.23 15.08
C LEU A 115 -6.26 7.52 15.57
N LEU A 116 -6.26 6.18 15.67
CA LEU A 116 -7.40 5.45 16.24
C LEU A 116 -7.53 5.67 17.76
N LYS A 117 -6.40 5.87 18.47
CA LYS A 117 -6.43 6.32 19.87
C LYS A 117 -7.05 7.71 20.00
N PHE A 118 -6.78 8.62 19.06
CA PHE A 118 -7.40 9.95 19.07
C PHE A 118 -8.89 9.92 18.76
N LYS A 119 -9.35 9.07 17.82
CA LYS A 119 -10.78 8.97 17.50
C LYS A 119 -11.61 8.42 18.67
N LEU A 120 -11.08 7.41 19.37
CA LEU A 120 -11.72 6.86 20.57
C LEU A 120 -11.70 7.85 21.75
N VAL A 121 -10.59 8.56 21.97
CA VAL A 121 -10.48 9.59 23.02
C VAL A 121 -11.38 10.80 22.73
N TYR A 122 -11.49 11.24 21.48
CA TYR A 122 -12.38 12.32 21.07
C TYR A 122 -13.86 11.95 21.23
N GLN A 123 -14.25 10.76 20.79
CA GLN A 123 -15.64 10.29 20.89
C GLN A 123 -16.06 10.00 22.34
N THR A 124 -15.16 9.52 23.21
CA THR A 124 -15.45 9.37 24.64
C THR A 124 -15.57 10.71 25.36
N CYS A 125 -14.75 11.71 25.01
CA CYS A 125 -14.90 13.08 25.51
C CYS A 125 -16.22 13.75 25.07
N GLN A 126 -16.62 13.58 23.80
CA GLN A 126 -17.90 14.10 23.31
C GLN A 126 -19.09 13.45 24.02
N ASN A 127 -19.06 12.13 24.21
CA ASN A 127 -20.12 11.41 24.92
C ASN A 127 -20.19 11.76 26.42
N MET A 128 -19.05 12.09 27.06
CA MET A 128 -19.03 12.63 28.43
C MET A 128 -19.60 14.05 28.53
N CYS A 129 -19.31 14.94 27.57
CA CYS A 129 -19.89 16.30 27.57
C CYS A 129 -21.39 16.31 27.18
N LEU A 130 -21.87 15.38 26.35
CA LEU A 130 -23.28 15.31 25.94
C LEU A 130 -24.23 14.72 27.01
N ARG A 131 -23.76 13.79 27.84
CA ARG A 131 -24.61 13.10 28.85
C ARG A 131 -24.84 13.89 30.16
N ARG A 132 -24.12 14.98 30.42
CA ARG A 132 -24.18 15.67 31.73
C ARG A 132 -24.81 17.06 31.77
N LYS A 133 -25.27 17.67 30.66
CA LYS A 133 -25.87 19.03 30.63
C LYS A 133 -25.17 20.00 31.61
N LEU A 134 -23.85 19.99 31.67
CA LEU A 134 -23.08 20.80 32.61
C LEU A 134 -22.11 21.67 31.82
N LEU A 135 -22.25 22.97 32.05
CA LEU A 135 -21.44 24.08 31.55
C LEU A 135 -19.98 23.95 32.05
N ALA A 136 -19.25 22.92 31.62
CA ALA A 136 -17.88 22.68 32.06
C ALA A 136 -17.08 21.91 30.99
N CYS A 137 -17.12 22.39 29.75
CA CYS A 137 -16.28 21.88 28.66
C CYS A 137 -15.55 23.06 27.96
N ARG A 138 -15.16 24.11 28.71
CA ARG A 138 -14.40 25.27 28.20
C ARG A 138 -12.91 25.30 28.59
N SER A 139 -12.40 24.32 29.34
CA SER A 139 -11.01 24.38 29.84
C SER A 139 -10.22 23.06 29.84
N ALA A 140 -10.70 21.99 29.21
CA ALA A 140 -9.98 20.71 29.15
C ALA A 140 -9.11 20.50 27.89
N PHE A 141 -8.67 21.58 27.23
CA PHE A 141 -7.84 21.50 26.00
C PHE A 141 -6.42 22.05 26.22
N LEU A 142 -5.78 21.68 27.33
CA LEU A 142 -4.36 21.97 27.58
C LEU A 142 -3.68 20.78 28.26
N CYS A 143 -3.68 19.61 27.61
CA CYS A 143 -2.76 18.54 27.98
C CYS A 143 -2.45 17.62 26.80
N SER A 144 -1.66 18.13 25.84
CA SER A 144 -0.47 17.47 25.27
C SER A 144 -0.14 18.07 23.89
N GLY A 145 1.00 18.78 23.82
CA GLY A 145 1.90 18.79 22.66
C GLY A 145 1.38 19.40 21.34
N ARG A 146 1.94 20.57 21.02
CA ARG A 146 2.03 21.21 19.68
C ARG A 146 1.93 20.23 18.50
N ILE A 147 0.94 20.44 17.63
CA ILE A 147 0.96 20.53 16.15
C ILE A 147 -0.51 20.60 15.70
N ILE A 148 -0.79 21.37 14.63
CA ILE A 148 -2.09 21.64 14.00
C ILE A 148 -2.85 22.86 14.56
N LEU A 149 -2.28 24.05 14.36
CA LEU A 149 -3.06 25.31 14.32
C LEU A 149 -3.52 25.69 12.89
N HIS A 150 -3.19 24.90 11.87
CA HIS A 150 -3.51 25.26 10.47
C HIS A 150 -4.79 24.61 9.91
N TYR A 151 -5.41 23.64 10.60
CA TYR A 151 -6.57 22.92 10.06
C TYR A 151 -7.92 23.35 10.66
N ILE A 152 -7.92 24.09 11.77
CA ILE A 152 -9.16 24.52 12.44
C ILE A 152 -9.76 25.77 11.78
N GLY A 153 -8.97 26.58 11.06
CA GLY A 153 -9.47 27.76 10.33
C GLY A 153 -10.35 27.43 9.13
N TYR A 154 -10.10 26.32 8.43
CA TYR A 154 -10.86 25.95 7.23
C TYR A 154 -12.24 25.36 7.53
N LEU A 155 -12.41 24.70 8.70
CA LEU A 155 -13.67 24.06 9.08
C LEU A 155 -14.68 25.03 9.71
N ILE A 156 -14.25 26.19 10.23
CA ILE A 156 -15.17 27.19 10.81
C ILE A 156 -15.90 27.99 9.71
N ASN A 157 -15.24 28.26 8.58
CA ASN A 157 -15.88 28.99 7.46
C ASN A 157 -16.89 28.15 6.65
N ALA A 158 -16.80 26.82 6.70
CA ALA A 158 -17.74 25.94 6.00
C ALA A 158 -19.07 25.72 6.76
N LEU A 159 -19.12 26.05 8.06
CA LEU A 159 -20.30 25.84 8.91
C LEU A 159 -21.19 27.09 9.08
N HIS A 160 -20.81 28.22 8.50
CA HIS A 160 -21.63 29.45 8.50
C HIS A 160 -22.53 29.61 7.26
N HIS A 161 -22.52 28.66 6.31
CA HIS A 161 -23.33 28.72 5.07
C HIS A 161 -24.37 27.60 4.92
N LEU A 162 -24.67 26.85 5.98
CA LEU A 162 -25.72 25.83 5.98
C LEU A 162 -26.73 26.04 7.12
N GLY A 163 -26.86 27.27 7.59
CA GLY A 163 -27.80 27.64 8.64
C GLY A 163 -28.29 29.07 8.45
N ASP A 164 -28.94 29.33 7.32
CA ASP A 164 -30.02 30.30 7.14
C ASP A 164 -31.07 29.68 6.21
#